data_AF-A0A7X6VVU4-F1
#
_entry.id   AF-A0A7X6VVU4-F1
#
_cell.length_a   1.000
_cell.length_b   1.000
_cell.length_c   1.000
_cell.angle_alpha   90.00
_cell.angle_beta   90.00
_cell.angle_gamma   90.00
#
_symmetry.space_group_name_H-M   'P 1'
#
loop_
_entity.id
_entity.type
_entity.pdbx_description
1 polymer ?
#
loop_
_entity_poly.entity_id
_entity_poly.type
_entity_poly.pdbx_seq_one_letter_code
_entity_poly.pdbx_strand_id
1 'polypeptide(L)'
;MIYYKKRKVITRCRVIVLGVVPKYQGLGLESGIFYRLKQVMLRKTWYSDMEMSWVGDFNPKMIALFKSFGAKHTLTHLTMRYLFDPEKELKRAEVI
;
A
#
# COMPACT_ATOMS: atom_id res chain seq x y z
N MET A 1 -19.27 -2.96 -16.34
CA MET A 1 -18.50 -2.11 -15.37
C MET A 1 -19.29 -0.89 -14.88
N ILE A 2 -19.82 -0.02 -15.76
CA ILE A 2 -20.57 1.20 -15.35
C ILE A 2 -21.80 0.89 -14.49
N TYR A 3 -22.55 -0.16 -14.84
CA TYR A 3 -23.70 -0.63 -14.07
C TYR A 3 -23.37 -0.93 -12.59
N TYR A 4 -22.32 -1.71 -12.35
CA TYR A 4 -21.86 -2.04 -10.99
C TYR A 4 -21.37 -0.82 -10.21
N LYS A 5 -20.73 0.14 -10.89
CA LYS A 5 -20.32 1.41 -10.28
C LYS A 5 -21.53 2.24 -9.85
N LYS A 6 -22.57 2.33 -10.68
CA LYS A 6 -23.82 3.03 -10.35
C LYS A 6 -24.56 2.36 -9.18
N ARG A 7 -24.58 1.03 -9.15
CA ARG A 7 -25.20 0.25 -8.07
C ARG A 7 -24.38 0.17 -6.79
N LYS A 8 -23.15 0.71 -6.78
CA LYS A 8 -22.27 0.74 -5.60
C LYS A 8 -22.03 -0.65 -4.98
N VAL A 9 -21.96 -1.70 -5.81
CA VAL A 9 -21.70 -3.07 -5.35
C VAL A 9 -20.21 -3.38 -5.14
N ILE A 10 -19.33 -2.47 -5.58
CA ILE A 10 -17.87 -2.63 -5.42
C ILE A 10 -17.50 -2.12 -4.03
N THR A 11 -17.28 -3.04 -3.09
CA THR A 11 -17.06 -2.73 -1.68
C THR A 11 -15.60 -2.54 -1.28
N ARG A 12 -14.65 -2.87 -2.17
CA ARG A 12 -13.21 -2.81 -1.86
C ARG A 12 -12.49 -1.81 -2.77
N CYS A 13 -11.62 -1.00 -2.17
CA CYS A 13 -10.75 -0.09 -2.88
C CYS A 13 -9.30 -0.57 -2.75
N ARG A 14 -8.54 -0.58 -3.87
CA ARG A 14 -7.13 -0.97 -3.87
C ARG A 14 -6.26 0.23 -4.23
N VAL A 15 -5.30 0.54 -3.38
CA VAL A 15 -4.24 1.51 -3.68
C VAL A 15 -3.14 0.77 -4.43
N ILE A 16 -2.82 1.27 -5.63
CA ILE A 16 -1.84 0.66 -6.53
C ILE A 16 -0.46 1.31 -6.32
N VAL A 17 -0.42 2.64 -6.25
CA VAL A 17 0.82 3.41 -6.08
C VAL A 17 0.57 4.50 -5.06
N LEU A 18 1.54 4.67 -4.16
CA LEU A 18 1.60 5.80 -3.25
C LEU A 18 3.06 6.21 -3.12
N GLY A 19 3.32 7.52 -3.16
CA GLY A 19 4.67 8.04 -3.06
C GLY A 19 4.66 9.56 -2.91
N VAL A 20 5.72 10.05 -2.28
CA VAL A 20 6.03 11.46 -2.17
C VAL A 20 7.45 11.64 -2.70
N VAL A 21 7.68 12.73 -3.44
CA VAL A 21 9.01 13.08 -3.93
C VAL A 21 9.97 13.16 -2.74
N PRO A 22 11.17 12.54 -2.79
CA PRO A 22 12.07 12.42 -1.63
C PRO A 22 12.32 13.72 -0.87
N LYS A 23 12.41 14.85 -1.58
CA LYS A 23 12.57 16.19 -1.00
C LYS A 23 11.49 16.59 0.02
N TYR A 24 10.28 16.05 -0.09
CA TYR A 24 9.14 16.39 0.75
C TYR A 24 8.76 15.28 1.74
N GLN A 25 9.57 14.22 1.84
CA GLN A 25 9.30 13.12 2.77
C GLN A 25 9.59 13.54 4.21
N GLY A 26 8.80 13.04 5.16
CA GLY A 26 9.00 13.31 6.59
C GLY A 26 8.59 14.71 7.06
N LEU A 27 8.05 15.55 6.16
CA LEU A 27 7.50 16.87 6.47
C LEU A 27 6.02 16.83 6.88
N GLY A 28 5.42 15.63 6.97
CA GLY A 28 4.01 15.44 7.30
C GLY A 28 3.06 15.56 6.11
N LEU A 29 3.57 15.69 4.88
CA LEU A 29 2.77 15.76 3.66
C LEU A 29 1.98 14.47 3.43
N GLU A 30 2.59 13.32 3.68
CA GLU A 30 1.96 12.00 3.63
C GLU A 30 0.73 11.96 4.53
N SER A 31 0.88 12.39 5.78
CA SER A 31 -0.20 12.46 6.77
C SER A 31 -1.34 13.36 6.31
N GLY A 32 -1.04 14.50 5.71
CA GLY A 32 -2.05 15.39 5.12
C GLY A 32 -2.83 14.74 3.98
N ILE A 33 -2.13 14.04 3.07
CA ILE A 33 -2.75 13.31 1.96
C ILE A 33 -3.69 12.21 2.50
N PHE A 34 -3.22 11.41 3.46
CA PHE A 34 -4.03 10.35 4.07
C PHE A 34 -5.21 10.89 4.87
N TYR A 35 -5.04 11.99 5.59
CA TYR A 35 -6.13 12.63 6.31
C TYR A 35 -7.24 13.05 5.34
N ARG A 36 -6.88 13.71 4.23
CA ARG A 36 -7.86 14.11 3.22
C ARG A 36 -8.50 12.90 2.54
N LEU A 37 -7.71 11.87 2.21
CA LEU A 37 -8.21 10.62 1.63
C LEU A 37 -9.25 9.97 2.55
N LYS A 38 -8.96 9.87 3.86
CA LYS A 38 -9.89 9.32 4.87
C LYS A 38 -11.22 10.07 4.84
N GLN A 39 -11.22 11.40 4.81
CA GLN A 39 -12.45 12.19 4.74
C GLN A 39 -13.28 11.89 3.49
N VAL A 40 -12.64 11.69 2.33
CA VAL A 40 -13.33 11.34 1.08
C VAL A 40 -13.90 9.92 1.14
N MET A 41 -13.15 8.99 1.72
CA MET A 41 -13.57 7.59 1.83
C MET A 41 -14.72 7.38 2.81
N LEU A 42 -14.75 8.11 3.93
CA LEU A 42 -15.84 8.05 4.90
C LEU A 42 -17.18 8.50 4.32
N ARG A 43 -17.19 9.34 3.27
CA ARG A 43 -18.41 9.72 2.54
C ARG A 43 -18.93 8.62 1.63
N LYS A 44 -18.15 7.55 1.40
CA LYS A 44 -18.48 6.45 0.50
C LYS A 44 -18.85 5.22 1.31
N THR A 45 -20.07 5.22 1.85
CA THR A 45 -20.61 4.21 2.77
C THR A 45 -20.65 2.78 2.24
N TRP A 46 -20.48 2.58 0.92
CA TRP A 46 -20.48 1.25 0.31
C TRP A 46 -19.09 0.60 0.30
N TYR A 47 -18.02 1.35 0.57
CA TYR A 47 -16.69 0.75 0.74
C TYR A 47 -16.53 0.21 2.15
N SER A 48 -16.27 -1.09 2.28
CA SER A 48 -15.95 -1.75 3.54
C SER A 48 -14.46 -1.72 3.84
N ASP A 49 -13.64 -1.89 2.80
CA ASP A 49 -12.20 -2.08 2.95
C ASP A 49 -11.38 -1.25 1.96
N MET A 50 -10.22 -0.81 2.43
CA MET A 50 -9.16 -0.27 1.58
C MET A 50 -7.91 -1.12 1.74
N GLU A 51 -7.45 -1.70 0.64
CA GLU A 51 -6.24 -2.51 0.59
C GLU A 51 -5.09 -1.69 0.01
N MET A 52 -3.96 -1.71 0.70
CA MET A 52 -2.71 -1.17 0.22
C MET A 52 -1.78 -2.36 -0.02
N SER A 53 -1.40 -2.56 -1.27
CA SER A 53 -0.61 -3.72 -1.69
C SER A 53 0.82 -3.30 -2.00
N TRP A 54 1.69 -4.29 -2.21
CA TRP A 54 3.02 -4.08 -2.80
C TRP A 54 4.00 -3.24 -1.95
N VAL A 55 3.90 -3.34 -0.62
CA VAL A 55 4.98 -2.87 0.26
C VAL A 55 5.84 -4.06 0.64
N GLY A 56 7.09 -4.04 0.17
CA GLY A 56 8.09 -5.05 0.49
C GLY A 56 8.57 -4.92 1.94
N ASP A 57 9.07 -6.03 2.46
CA ASP A 57 9.76 -6.13 3.75
C ASP A 57 10.98 -5.19 3.85
N PHE A 58 11.59 -4.90 2.71
CA PHE A 58 12.67 -3.93 2.58
C PHE A 58 12.25 -2.46 2.80
N ASN A 59 10.96 -2.14 2.95
CA ASN A 59 10.49 -0.77 3.21
C ASN A 59 9.79 -0.64 4.58
N PRO A 60 10.55 -0.70 5.69
CA PRO A 60 9.99 -0.59 7.04
C PRO A 60 9.29 0.75 7.31
N LYS A 61 9.73 1.83 6.65
CA LYS A 61 9.13 3.17 6.80
C LYS A 61 7.68 3.19 6.34
N MET A 62 7.39 2.63 5.16
CA MET A 62 6.02 2.53 4.64
C MET A 62 5.15 1.60 5.48
N ILE A 63 5.71 0.50 5.99
CA ILE A 63 4.99 -0.42 6.89
C ILE A 63 4.59 0.31 8.19
N ALA A 64 5.52 1.07 8.78
CA ALA A 64 5.25 1.86 9.98
C ALA A 64 4.18 2.93 9.74
N LEU A 65 4.24 3.61 8.59
CA LEU A 65 3.24 4.58 8.17
C LEU A 65 1.84 3.95 8.11
N PHE A 66 1.69 2.79 7.46
CA PHE A 66 0.39 2.11 7.39
C PHE A 66 -0.13 1.65 8.76
N LYS A 67 0.75 1.12 9.61
CA LYS A 67 0.39 0.76 10.99
C LYS A 67 -0.12 1.97 11.78
N SER A 68 0.51 3.14 11.60
CA SER A 68 0.10 4.39 12.27
C SER A 68 -1.33 4.83 11.89
N PHE A 69 -1.79 4.49 10.67
CA PHE A 69 -3.15 4.75 10.21
C PHE A 69 -4.17 3.68 10.60
N GLY A 70 -3.75 2.65 11.34
CA GLY A 70 -4.61 1.55 11.77
C GLY A 70 -4.76 0.43 10.75
N ALA A 71 -3.93 0.39 9.70
CA ALA A 71 -3.92 -0.73 8.77
C ALA A 71 -3.45 -2.01 9.47
N LYS A 72 -4.10 -3.12 9.15
CA LYS A 72 -3.74 -4.45 9.64
C LYS A 72 -3.11 -5.24 8.49
N HIS A 73 -2.07 -6.01 8.81
CA HIS A 73 -1.49 -6.93 7.85
C HIS A 73 -2.47 -8.07 7.56
N THR A 74 -2.83 -8.27 6.29
CA THR A 74 -3.82 -9.28 5.87
C THR A 74 -3.23 -10.36 4.98
N LEU A 75 -2.36 -9.99 4.04
CA LEU A 75 -1.88 -10.90 3.00
C LEU A 75 -0.39 -10.64 2.68
N THR A 76 0.40 -11.71 2.72
CA THR A 76 1.79 -11.71 2.25
C THR A 76 1.84 -12.27 0.83
N HIS A 77 2.34 -11.49 -0.12
CA HIS A 77 2.65 -11.99 -1.47
C HIS A 77 4.10 -12.47 -1.51
N LEU A 78 4.33 -13.71 -1.94
CA LEU A 78 5.67 -14.27 -2.04
C LEU A 78 6.19 -14.11 -3.47
N THR A 79 7.36 -13.49 -3.60
CA THR A 79 8.11 -13.48 -4.86
C THR A 79 9.22 -14.51 -4.75
N MET A 80 9.07 -15.63 -5.46
CA MET A 80 10.05 -16.71 -5.43
C MET A 80 11.09 -16.49 -6.51
N ARG A 81 12.37 -16.63 -6.15
CA ARG A 81 13.51 -16.56 -7.08
C ARG A 81 14.35 -17.81 -6.90
N TYR A 82 14.61 -18.52 -7.99
CA TYR A 82 15.53 -19.65 -8.04
C TYR A 82 16.78 -19.26 -8.82
N LEU A 83 17.95 -19.54 -8.25
CA LEU A 83 19.24 -19.36 -8.91
C LEU A 83 19.69 -20.73 -9.42
N PHE A 84 19.82 -20.86 -10.75
CA PHE A 84 20.32 -22.09 -11.37
C PHE A 84 21.82 -22.31 -11.15
N ASP A 85 22.54 -21.24 -10.86
CA ASP A 85 23.96 -21.23 -10.54
C ASP A 85 24.13 -21.15 -9.01
N PRO A 86 24.56 -22.23 -8.35
CA PRO A 86 24.71 -22.27 -6.89
C PRO A 86 25.90 -21.45 -6.38
N GLU A 87 26.84 -21.04 -7.24
CA GLU A 87 27.99 -20.22 -6.83
C GLU A 87 27.63 -18.74 -6.71
N LYS A 88 26.48 -18.32 -7.26
CA LYS A 88 26.05 -16.92 -7.21
C LYS A 88 25.36 -16.55 -5.90
N GLU A 89 25.79 -15.45 -5.31
CA GLU A 89 25.18 -14.88 -4.11
C GLU A 89 23.76 -14.34 -4.36
N LEU A 90 22.84 -14.70 -3.45
CA LEU A 90 21.48 -14.19 -3.43
C LEU A 90 21.41 -12.77 -2.85
N LYS A 91 21.47 -11.73 -3.70
CA LYS A 91 21.30 -10.34 -3.27
C LYS A 91 19.83 -9.97 -3.06
N ARG A 92 19.45 -9.55 -1.86
CA ARG A 92 18.11 -9.01 -1.54
C ARG A 92 18.00 -7.53 -1.97
N ALA A 93 16.77 -7.02 -2.03
CA ALA A 93 16.54 -5.59 -2.21
C ALA A 93 17.11 -4.81 -1.01
N GLU A 94 17.69 -3.64 -1.27
CA GLU A 94 18.21 -2.76 -0.23
C GLU A 94 17.07 -2.20 0.62
N VAL A 95 17.34 -2.05 1.93
CA VAL A 95 16.36 -1.52 2.88
C VAL A 95 16.27 0.00 2.71
N ILE A 96 15.06 0.52 2.53
CA ILE A 96 14.76 1.94 2.28
C ILE A 96 14.00 2.62 3.43
#